data_AF-A0A5E7DUS6-F1
#
_entry.id   AF-A0A5E7DUS6-F1
#
_cell.length_a   1.000
_cell.length_b   1.000
_cell.length_c   1.000
_cell.angle_alpha   90.00
_cell.angle_beta   90.00
_cell.angle_gamma   90.00
#
_symmetry.space_group_name_H-M   'P 1'
#
loop_
_entity.id
_entity.type
_entity.pdbx_description
1 polymer ?
#
loop_
_entity_poly.entity_id
_entity_poly.type
_entity_poly.pdbx_seq_one_letter_code
_entity_poly.pdbx_strand_id
1 'polypeptide(L)' 'MRHGGRYYSSMKSMGYDLYDNREKRRLPLSFPTREEAERFCEQKNSEQLFDLAY' A
#
# COMPACT_ATOMS: atom_id res chain seq x y z
N MET A 1 4.54 41.99 -13.68
CA MET A 1 5.55 41.13 -13.02
C MET A 1 4.97 39.72 -12.90
N ARG A 2 5.68 38.69 -13.37
CA ARG A 2 5.28 37.28 -13.16
C ARG A 2 6.15 36.71 -12.03
N HIS A 3 5.56 36.52 -10.86
CA HIS A 3 6.22 35.83 -9.75
C HIS A 3 6.26 34.33 -10.06
N GLY A 4 7.39 33.85 -10.57
CA GLY A 4 7.65 32.42 -10.74
C GLY A 4 8.01 31.79 -9.40
N GLY A 5 7.00 31.41 -8.61
CA GLY A 5 7.22 30.64 -7.38
C GLY A 5 7.71 29.23 -7.71
N ARG A 6 8.86 28.83 -7.13
CA ARG A 6 9.33 27.44 -7.18
C ARG A 6 8.50 26.63 -6.20
N TYR A 7 7.62 25.78 -6.71
CA TYR A 7 6.92 24.79 -5.89
C TYR A 7 7.77 23.52 -5.81
N TYR A 8 8.33 23.26 -4.64
CA TYR A 8 8.98 21.99 -4.36
C TYR A 8 7.91 20.98 -3.96
N SER A 9 7.87 19.84 -4.64
CA SER A 9 7.01 18.73 -4.22
C SER A 9 7.50 18.27 -2.85
N SER A 10 6.77 18.60 -1.79
CA SER A 10 6.99 17.97 -0.50
C SER A 10 6.57 16.53 -0.67
N MET A 11 7.53 15.64 -0.91
CA MET A 11 7.27 14.21 -1.05
C MET A 11 6.87 13.69 0.33
N LYS A 12 5.60 13.90 0.70
CA LYS A 12 4.98 13.16 1.80
C LYS A 12 5.12 11.70 1.42
N SER A 13 5.76 10.90 2.27
CA SER A 13 5.77 9.45 2.12
C SER A 13 4.31 8.98 2.05
N MET A 14 3.84 8.67 0.84
CA MET A 14 2.48 8.18 0.57
C MET A 14 2.38 6.71 1.01
N GLY A 15 2.68 6.44 2.28
CA GLY A 15 2.63 5.11 2.88
C GLY A 15 3.24 3.99 2.03
N TYR A 16 2.77 2.77 2.31
CA TYR A 16 3.04 1.56 1.56
C TYR A 16 1.71 1.00 1.09
N ASP A 17 1.60 0.72 -0.21
CA ASP A 17 0.40 0.13 -0.79
C ASP A 17 0.60 -1.37 -0.98
N LEU A 18 -0.43 -2.15 -0.62
CA LEU A 18 -0.47 -3.57 -0.89
C LEU A 18 -1.26 -3.85 -2.18
N TYR A 19 -0.77 -4.81 -2.95
CA TYR A 19 -1.40 -5.28 -4.17
C TYR A 19 -1.80 -6.74 -4.00
N ASP A 20 -3.05 -7.04 -4.29
CA ASP A 20 -3.49 -8.42 -4.50
C ASP A 20 -3.10 -8.84 -5.92
N ASN A 21 -2.14 -9.76 -6.01
CA ASN A 21 -1.67 -10.31 -7.28
C ASN A 21 -2.71 -11.17 -7.99
N ARG A 22 -3.66 -11.79 -7.25
CA ARG A 22 -4.65 -12.71 -7.82
C ARG A 22 -5.73 -11.96 -8.58
N GLU A 23 -6.30 -10.93 -7.96
CA GLU A 23 -7.34 -10.11 -8.59
C GLU A 23 -6.78 -8.91 -9.37
N LYS A 24 -5.45 -8.69 -9.31
CA LYS A 24 -4.76 -7.51 -9.86
C LYS A 24 -5.37 -6.21 -9.35
N ARG A 25 -5.66 -6.16 -8.05
CA ARG A 25 -6.32 -5.03 -7.40
C ARG A 25 -5.40 -4.42 -6.36
N ARG A 26 -5.39 -3.10 -6.31
CA ARG A 26 -4.77 -2.36 -5.20
C ARG A 26 -5.68 -2.48 -3.98
N LEU A 27 -5.12 -2.94 -2.87
CA LEU A 27 -5.83 -2.95 -1.60
C LEU A 27 -5.95 -1.50 -1.09
N PRO A 28 -7.11 -1.08 -0.56
CA PRO A 28 -7.38 0.32 -0.23
C PRO A 28 -6.63 0.84 1.03
N LEU A 29 -5.66 0.08 1.53
CA LEU A 29 -4.92 0.41 2.74
C LEU A 29 -3.54 0.95 2.35
N SER A 30 -3.31 2.23 2.64
CA SER A 30 -1.97 2.82 2.65
C SER A 30 -1.43 2.73 4.07
N PHE A 31 -0.43 1.88 4.26
CA PHE A 31 0.21 1.66 5.58
C PHE A 31 1.26 2.74 5.83
N PRO A 32 1.33 3.33 7.02
CA PRO A 32 2.34 4.34 7.35
C PRO A 32 3.76 3.75 7.44
N THR A 33 3.91 2.49 7.82
CA THR A 33 5.21 1.79 7.92
C THR A 33 5.25 0.50 7.12
N ARG A 34 6.47 0.04 6.82
CA ARG A 34 6.68 -1.21 6.09
C ARG A 34 6.28 -2.41 6.94
N GLU A 35 6.60 -2.41 8.24
CA GLU A 35 6.28 -3.54 9.12
C GLU A 35 4.78 -3.80 9.19
N GLU A 36 3.96 -2.74 9.21
CA GLU A 36 2.50 -2.87 9.20
C GLU A 36 1.98 -3.46 7.88
N ALA A 37 2.55 -3.04 6.75
CA ALA A 37 2.21 -3.59 5.44
C ALA A 37 2.57 -5.07 5.32
N GLU A 38 3.77 -5.45 5.78
CA GLU A 38 4.26 -6.83 5.76
C GLU A 38 3.37 -7.74 6.63
N ARG A 39 3.06 -7.32 7.86
CA ARG A 39 2.20 -8.07 8.78
C ARG A 39 0.79 -8.28 8.20
N PHE A 40 0.21 -7.25 7.58
CA PHE A 40 -1.10 -7.37 6.94
C PHE A 40 -1.07 -8.30 5.72
N CYS A 41 0.01 -8.25 4.94
CA CYS A 41 0.21 -9.14 3.80
C CYS A 41 0.27 -10.62 4.25
N GLU A 42 1.07 -10.92 5.28
CA GLU A 42 1.17 -12.26 5.85
C GLU A 42 -0.16 -12.77 6.39
N GLN A 43 -0.89 -11.92 7.12
CA GLN A 43 -2.23 -12.24 7.60
C GLN A 43 -3.17 -12.60 6.44
N LYS A 44 -3.26 -11.75 5.41
CA LYS A 44 -4.12 -11.99 4.24
C LYS A 44 -3.76 -13.27 3.49
N ASN A 45 -2.47 -13.55 3.34
CA ASN A 45 -2.01 -14.78 2.72
C ASN A 45 -2.41 -16.01 3.56
N SER A 46 -2.32 -15.93 4.89
CA SER A 46 -2.76 -17.03 5.76
C SER A 46 -4.27 -17.27 5.68
N GLU A 47 -5.09 -16.21 5.65
CA GLU A 47 -6.54 -16.30 5.49
C GLU A 47 -6.91 -16.99 4.16
N GLN A 48 -6.26 -16.62 3.05
CA GLN A 48 -6.47 -17.25 1.74
C GLN A 48 -6.07 -18.73 1.69
N LEU A 49 -5.03 -19.14 2.44
CA LEU A 49 -4.62 -20.55 2.48
C LEU A 49 -5.68 -21.43 3.15
N PHE A 50 -6.45 -20.90 4.11
CA PHE A 50 -7.57 -21.63 4.70
C PHE A 50 -8.75 -21.78 3.72
N ASP A 51 -9.02 -20.76 2.91
CA ASP A 51 -10.12 -20.79 1.93
C ASP A 51 -9.86 -21.74 0.74
N LEU A 52 -8.59 -22.07 0.45
CA LEU A 52 -8.21 -23.03 -0.59
C LEU A 52 -8.17 -24.49 -0.09
N ALA A 53 -8.29 -24.71 1.22
CA ALA A 53 -8.22 -26.03 1.85
C ALA A 53 -9.59 -26.71 2.02
N TYR A 54 -10.67 -26.09 1.53
CA TYR A 54 -12.05 -26.58 1.54
C TYR A 54 -12.65 -26.56 0.14
#